data_AF-A0A1G9KNV9-F1
#
_entry.id   AF-A0A1G9KNV9-F1
#
_cell.length_a   1.000
_cell.length_b   1.000
_cell.length_c   1.000
_cell.angle_alpha   90.00
_cell.angle_beta   90.00
_cell.angle_gamma   90.00
#
_symmetry.space_group_name_H-M   'P 1'
#
loop_
_entity.id
_entity.type
_entity.pdbx_description
1 polymer ?
#
loop_
_entity_poly.entity_id
_entity_poly.type
_entity_poly.pdbx_seq_one_letter_code
_entity_poly.pdbx_strand_id
1 'polypeptide(L)' 'MRSILSSFAARLRRDQRGATAVEYGIMVSLIAVVIIVAVTLLGGTLKDTFTQIQCSVSGGAFAASTPAGNATCTPKATP' A
#
# COMPACT_ATOMS: atom_id res chain seq x y z
N MET A 1 36.48 28.80 5.80
CA MET A 1 35.12 28.21 5.76
C MET A 1 34.69 27.63 4.40
N ARG A 2 35.58 27.55 3.38
CA ARG A 2 35.27 26.93 2.07
C ARG A 2 35.68 25.45 1.95
N SER A 3 36.50 24.96 2.88
CA SER A 3 37.15 23.64 2.80
C SER A 3 36.24 22.45 3.14
N ILE A 4 35.18 22.67 3.93
CA ILE A 4 34.23 21.60 4.30
C ILE A 4 33.32 21.28 3.10
N LEU A 5 32.79 22.29 2.43
CA LEU A 5 31.95 22.13 1.23
C LEU A 5 32.67 21.44 0.06
N SER A 6 33.96 21.75 -0.17
CA SER A 6 34.76 21.08 -1.20
C SER A 6 35.01 19.60 -0.89
N SER A 7 35.08 19.22 0.39
CA SER A 7 35.30 17.84 0.82
C SER A 7 34.09 16.94 0.57
N PHE A 8 32.87 17.45 0.78
CA PHE A 8 31.63 16.73 0.47
C PHE A 8 31.39 16.66 -1.05
N ALA A 9 31.61 17.75 -1.79
CA ALA A 9 31.47 17.77 -3.24
C ALA A 9 32.46 16.83 -3.95
N ALA A 10 33.69 16.69 -3.43
CA ALA A 10 34.68 15.75 -3.96
C ALA A 10 34.34 14.28 -3.66
N ARG A 11 33.62 13.98 -2.56
CA ARG A 11 33.11 12.63 -2.23
C ARG A 11 31.92 12.24 -3.11
N LEU A 12 30.95 13.14 -3.31
CA LEU A 12 29.85 12.92 -4.26
C LEU A 12 30.32 12.70 -5.69
N ARG A 13 31.40 13.38 -6.11
CA ARG A 13 32.03 13.17 -7.43
C ARG A 13 32.86 11.88 -7.54
N ARG A 14 33.30 11.28 -6.43
CA ARG A 14 34.08 10.03 -6.41
C ARG A 14 33.20 8.78 -6.27
N ASP A 15 32.02 8.91 -5.68
CA ASP A 15 31.08 7.80 -5.49
C ASP A 15 30.12 7.65 -6.69
N GLN A 16 30.60 7.01 -7.75
CA GLN A 16 29.74 6.44 -8.81
C GLN A 16 28.69 5.46 -8.26
N ARG A 17 28.89 4.96 -7.02
CA ARG A 17 27.91 4.13 -6.29
C ARG A 17 26.64 4.89 -5.87
N GLY A 18 26.70 6.21 -5.69
CA GLY A 18 25.54 7.04 -5.39
C GLY A 18 24.65 7.30 -6.61
N ALA A 19 25.26 7.48 -7.79
CA ALA A 19 24.53 7.61 -9.05
C ALA A 19 23.78 6.31 -9.42
N THR A 20 24.41 5.15 -9.21
CA THR A 20 23.76 3.84 -9.43
C THR A 20 22.62 3.56 -8.44
N ALA A 21 22.64 4.13 -7.23
CA ALA A 21 21.57 3.92 -6.25
C ALA A 21 20.22 4.51 -6.71
N VAL A 22 20.24 5.60 -7.48
CA VAL A 22 19.03 6.25 -7.99
C VAL A 22 18.38 5.45 -9.13
N GLU A 23 19.19 4.83 -10.00
CA GLU A 23 18.69 4.01 -11.10
C GLU A 23 17.94 2.77 -10.60
N TYR A 24 18.56 2.03 -9.66
CA TYR A 24 17.89 0.92 -9.00
C TYR A 24 16.72 1.39 -8.12
N GLY A 25 16.82 2.59 -7.53
CA GLY A 25 15.74 3.20 -6.76
C GLY A 25 14.47 3.45 -7.58
N ILE A 26 14.60 3.87 -8.84
CA ILE A 26 13.45 4.06 -9.75
C ILE A 26 12.85 2.71 -10.18
N MET A 27 13.66 1.69 -10.42
CA MET A 27 13.14 0.35 -10.74
C MET A 27 12.35 -0.23 -9.57
N VAL A 28 12.87 -0.08 -8.36
CA VAL A 28 12.18 -0.53 -7.13
C VAL A 28 10.92 0.29 -6.86
N SER A 29 10.91 1.59 -7.13
CA SER A 29 9.72 2.43 -6.90
C SER A 29 8.56 2.05 -7.82
N LEU A 30 8.83 1.68 -9.08
CA LEU A 30 7.80 1.18 -10.00
C LEU A 30 7.16 -0.12 -9.48
N ILE A 31 7.99 -1.06 -9.00
CA ILE A 31 7.50 -2.32 -8.41
C ILE A 31 6.68 -2.02 -7.14
N ALA A 32 7.13 -1.09 -6.30
CA ALA A 32 6.43 -0.70 -5.08
C ALA A 32 5.02 -0.18 -5.37
N VAL A 33 4.84 0.67 -6.40
CA VAL A 33 3.51 1.16 -6.79
C VAL A 33 2.58 0.02 -7.20
N VAL A 34 3.08 -0.94 -7.99
CA VAL A 34 2.29 -2.12 -8.39
C VAL A 34 1.88 -2.95 -7.18
N ILE A 35 2.79 -3.16 -6.23
CA ILE A 35 2.52 -3.90 -4.99
C ILE A 35 1.45 -3.18 -4.16
N ILE A 36 1.54 -1.85 -4.01
CA ILE A 36 0.53 -1.06 -3.27
C ILE A 36 -0.85 -1.24 -3.89
N VAL A 37 -0.97 -1.16 -5.22
CA VAL A 37 -2.23 -1.37 -5.93
C VAL A 37 -2.75 -2.80 -5.71
N ALA A 38 -1.90 -3.81 -5.84
CA ALA A 38 -2.30 -5.20 -5.62
C ALA A 38 -2.79 -5.45 -4.18
N VAL A 39 -2.05 -4.95 -3.18
CA VAL A 39 -2.39 -5.13 -1.76
C VAL A 39 -3.63 -4.35 -1.37
N THR A 40 -3.87 -3.16 -1.94
CA THR A 40 -5.10 -2.39 -1.66
C THR A 40 -6.35 -3.11 -2.18
N LEU A 41 -6.30 -3.65 -3.40
CA LEU A 41 -7.38 -4.45 -3.97
C LEU A 41 -7.62 -5.73 -3.17
N LEU A 42 -6.54 -6.47 -2.87
CA LEU A 42 -6.62 -7.69 -2.06
C LEU A 42 -7.17 -7.40 -0.66
N GLY A 43 -6.69 -6.34 -0.01
CA GLY A 43 -7.17 -5.90 1.29
C GLY A 43 -8.67 -5.60 1.29
N GLY A 44 -9.18 -4.95 0.25
CA GLY A 44 -10.62 -4.74 0.06
C GLY A 44 -11.41 -6.05 -0.01
N THR A 45 -10.96 -7.00 -0.84
CA THR A 45 -11.64 -8.31 -0.96
C THR A 45 -11.62 -9.13 0.33
N LEU A 46 -10.50 -9.10 1.07
CA LEU A 46 -10.39 -9.76 2.37
C LEU A 46 -11.33 -9.12 3.39
N LYS A 47 -11.39 -7.79 3.43
CA LYS A 47 -12.31 -7.05 4.30
C LYS A 47 -13.76 -7.45 4.04
N ASP A 48 -14.18 -7.50 2.79
CA ASP A 48 -15.54 -7.90 2.41
C ASP A 48 -15.83 -9.35 2.80
N THR A 49 -14.86 -10.25 2.63
CA THR A 49 -14.99 -11.67 3.02
C THR A 49 -15.21 -11.79 4.53
N PHE A 50 -14.43 -11.07 5.35
CA PHE A 50 -14.65 -11.05 6.79
C PHE A 50 -15.97 -10.40 7.19
N THR A 51 -16.40 -9.33 6.51
CA THR A 51 -17.73 -8.73 6.72
C THR A 51 -18.84 -9.74 6.41
N GLN A 52 -18.70 -10.53 5.34
CA GLN A 52 -19.67 -11.56 4.99
C GLN A 52 -19.74 -12.65 6.07
N ILE A 53 -18.60 -13.12 6.56
CA ILE A 53 -18.54 -14.10 7.66
C ILE A 53 -19.20 -13.52 8.92
N GLN A 54 -18.90 -12.26 9.26
CA GLN A 54 -19.54 -11.57 10.38
C GLN A 54 -21.06 -11.52 10.24
N CYS A 55 -21.59 -11.24 9.04
CA CYS A 55 -23.03 -11.27 8.79
C CYS A 55 -23.65 -12.65 8.96
N SER A 56 -22.99 -13.68 8.40
CA SER A 56 -23.47 -15.05 8.52
C SER A 56 -23.54 -15.51 9.98
N VAL A 57 -22.61 -15.07 10.82
CA VAL A 57 -22.61 -15.39 12.26
C VAL A 57 -23.62 -14.54 13.04
N SER A 58 -23.79 -13.27 12.70
CA SER A 58 -24.73 -12.36 13.38
C SER A 58 -26.17 -12.47 12.88
N GLY A 59 -26.43 -13.27 11.85
CA GLY A 59 -27.74 -13.40 11.21
C GLY A 59 -28.20 -12.15 10.45
N GLY A 60 -27.28 -11.23 10.17
CA GLY A 60 -27.53 -9.99 9.45
C GLY A 60 -27.58 -10.14 7.93
N ALA A 61 -28.02 -9.09 7.24
CA ALA A 61 -27.99 -9.02 5.79
C ALA A 61 -26.65 -8.43 5.31
N PHE A 62 -25.94 -9.17 4.47
CA PHE A 62 -24.72 -8.70 3.81
C PHE A 62 -25.09 -7.87 2.57
N ALA A 63 -24.60 -6.64 2.50
CA ALA A 63 -24.71 -5.79 1.32
C ALA A 63 -23.34 -5.68 0.64
N ALA A 64 -23.22 -6.30 -0.54
CA ALA A 64 -22.04 -6.13 -1.38
C ALA A 64 -21.96 -4.69 -1.91
N SER A 65 -20.78 -4.10 -1.85
CA SER A 65 -20.50 -2.80 -2.47
C SER A 65 -19.71 -2.96 -3.76
N THR A 66 -19.93 -2.03 -4.69
CA THR A 66 -19.06 -1.81 -5.86
C THR A 66 -18.30 -0.52 -5.55
N PRO A 67 -17.22 -0.52 -4.76
CA PRO A 67 -15.96 -1.28 -4.91
C PRO A 67 -15.65 -2.21 -3.71
N ALA A 68 -14.57 -3.00 -3.82
CA ALA A 68 -14.14 -3.93 -2.76
C ALA A 68 -13.63 -3.20 -1.50
N GLY A 69 -13.99 -3.71 -0.31
CA GLY A 69 -13.59 -3.20 1.01
C GLY A 69 -14.65 -2.40 1.75
N ASN A 70 -15.79 -2.15 1.12
CA ASN A 70 -16.86 -1.30 1.63
C ASN A 70 -18.16 -2.08 1.86
N ALA A 71 -18.12 -3.42 1.81
CA ALA A 71 -19.30 -4.21 2.10
C ALA A 71 -19.74 -3.95 3.55
N THR A 72 -21.05 -3.85 3.75
CA THR A 72 -21.62 -3.58 5.06
C THR A 72 -22.44 -4.77 5.55
N CYS A 73 -22.40 -4.94 6.86
CA CYS A 73 -23.33 -5.84 7.53
C CYS A 73 -24.43 -5.04 8.18
N THR A 74 -25.64 -5.17 7.67
CA THR A 74 -26.80 -4.61 8.37
C THR A 74 -27.31 -5.66 9.34
N PRO A 75 -27.31 -5.41 10.66
CA PRO A 75 -27.88 -6.35 11.61
C PRO A 75 -29.33 -6.60 11.24
N LYS A 76 -29.78 -7.85 11.35
CA LYS A 76 -31.18 -8.18 11.17
C LYS A 76 -31.97 -7.40 12.20
N ALA A 77 -32.91 -6.56 11.74
CA ALA A 77 -33.85 -5.89 12.61
C ALA A 77 -34.68 -6.97 13.31
N THR A 78 -34.29 -7.30 14.53
CA THR A 78 -35.12 -8.06 15.48
C THR A 78 -36.38 -7.24 15.76
N PRO A 79 -37.60 -7.80 15.64
CA PRO A 79 -38.67 -7.43 16.56
C PRO A 79 -38.35 -7.93 17.98
#